data_AF-A0A1Y3TR24-F1
#
_entry.id   AF-A0A1Y3TR24-F1
#
_cell.length_a   1.000
_cell.length_b   1.000
_cell.length_c   1.000
_cell.angle_alpha   90.00
_cell.angle_beta   90.00
_cell.angle_gamma   90.00
#
_symmetry.space_group_name_H-M   'P 1'
#
loop_
_entity.id
_entity.type
_entity.pdbx_description
1 polymer ?
#
loop_
_entity_poly.entity_id
_entity_poly.type
_entity_poly.pdbx_seq_one_letter_code
_entity_poly.pdbx_strand_id
1 'polypeptide(L)'
;MLKIGKVLAAKLEEKNMTQKDIAKMLNISPGAFSAYVTDTNFPRLDILVEICQILDIDLNHLLNLQNHENMDLLIQGKDEAKVIHFMRSLSHKEREILMESIQSSIRIIEKMRDLKE
;
A
#
# COMPACT_ATOMS: atom_id res chain seq x y z
N MET A 1 6.23 8.13 -19.58
CA MET A 1 6.65 8.22 -18.17
C MET A 1 5.45 8.62 -17.34
N LEU A 2 5.27 8.05 -16.14
CA LEU A 2 4.21 8.47 -15.20
C LEU A 2 4.39 9.96 -14.87
N LYS A 3 3.27 10.70 -14.82
CA LYS A 3 3.26 12.12 -14.47
C LYS A 3 2.72 12.28 -13.07
N ILE A 4 3.55 12.77 -12.16
CA ILE A 4 3.22 12.94 -10.75
C ILE A 4 3.29 14.41 -10.33
N GLY A 5 3.93 15.27 -11.14
CA GLY A 5 4.29 16.62 -10.74
C GLY A 5 3.11 17.51 -10.35
N LYS A 6 1.97 17.39 -11.05
CA LYS A 6 0.73 18.09 -10.68
C LYS A 6 0.19 17.68 -9.30
N VAL A 7 0.28 16.40 -8.97
CA VAL A 7 -0.17 15.88 -7.67
C VAL A 7 0.75 16.40 -6.56
N LEU A 8 2.07 16.41 -6.80
CA LEU A 8 3.04 16.96 -5.85
C LEU A 8 2.80 18.45 -5.59
N ALA A 9 2.53 19.24 -6.65
CA ALA A 9 2.21 20.66 -6.51
C ALA A 9 0.95 20.90 -5.68
N ALA A 10 -0.13 20.18 -5.99
CA ALA A 10 -1.39 20.30 -5.25
C ALA A 10 -1.22 19.94 -3.76
N LYS A 11 -0.48 18.87 -3.45
CA LYS A 11 -0.25 18.44 -2.07
C LYS A 11 0.65 19.38 -1.27
N LEU A 12 1.59 20.06 -1.93
CA LEU A 12 2.37 21.13 -1.32
C LEU A 12 1.49 22.33 -0.96
N GLU A 13 0.58 22.73 -1.87
CA GLU A 13 -0.39 23.80 -1.61
C GLU A 13 -1.32 23.44 -0.45
N GLU A 14 -1.88 22.24 -0.42
CA GLU A 14 -2.73 21.74 0.69
C GLU A 14 -2.02 21.82 2.05
N LYS A 15 -0.70 21.53 2.07
CA LYS A 15 0.11 21.55 3.29
C LYS A 15 0.76 22.91 3.59
N ASN A 16 0.51 23.94 2.79
CA ASN A 16 1.17 25.25 2.89
C ASN A 16 2.71 25.14 2.89
N MET A 17 3.25 24.23 2.09
CA MET A 17 4.68 23.97 1.97
C MET A 17 5.21 24.46 0.62
N THR A 18 6.43 24.99 0.58
CA THR A 18 7.09 25.33 -0.69
C THR A 18 7.94 24.16 -1.20
N GLN A 19 8.26 24.18 -2.50
CA GLN A 19 9.23 23.23 -3.08
C GLN A 19 10.60 23.29 -2.39
N LYS A 20 10.99 24.44 -1.84
CA LYS A 20 12.25 24.59 -1.09
C LYS A 20 12.19 23.90 0.27
N ASP A 21 11.04 23.96 0.94
CA ASP A 21 10.87 23.35 2.26
C ASP A 21 10.99 21.83 2.18
N ILE A 22 10.25 21.21 1.26
CA ILE A 22 10.33 19.76 1.06
C ILE A 22 11.69 19.31 0.52
N ALA A 23 12.32 20.07 -0.39
CA ALA A 23 13.67 19.75 -0.87
C ALA A 23 14.68 19.71 0.29
N LYS A 24 14.55 20.64 1.25
CA LYS A 24 15.36 20.65 2.47
C LYS A 24 15.07 19.44 3.36
N MET A 25 13.81 19.04 3.51
CA MET A 25 13.43 17.85 4.29
C MET A 25 13.96 16.55 3.69
N LEU A 26 13.96 16.45 2.36
CA LEU A 26 14.49 15.31 1.60
C LEU A 26 16.01 15.33 1.42
N ASN A 27 16.69 16.38 1.91
CA ASN A 27 18.12 16.61 1.71
C ASN A 27 18.54 16.56 0.21
N ILE A 28 17.74 17.17 -0.66
CA ILE A 28 18.01 17.31 -2.10
C ILE A 28 18.06 18.77 -2.52
N SER A 29 18.55 19.05 -3.73
CA SER A 29 18.51 20.41 -4.27
C SER A 29 17.06 20.84 -4.62
N PRO A 30 16.71 22.13 -4.47
CA PRO A 30 15.41 22.64 -4.92
C PRO A 30 15.14 22.40 -6.41
N GLY A 31 16.19 22.41 -7.24
CA GLY A 31 16.10 22.11 -8.66
C GLY A 31 15.71 20.65 -8.93
N ALA A 32 16.18 19.71 -8.12
CA ALA A 32 15.77 18.30 -8.23
C ALA A 32 14.27 18.14 -7.93
N PHE A 33 13.77 18.76 -6.86
CA PHE A 33 12.34 18.70 -6.55
C PHE A 33 11.49 19.40 -7.62
N SER A 34 11.95 20.55 -8.12
CA SER A 34 11.30 21.26 -9.22
C SER A 34 11.23 20.41 -10.49
N ALA A 35 12.27 19.61 -10.77
CA ALA A 35 12.27 18.67 -11.88
C ALA A 35 11.19 17.59 -11.74
N TYR A 36 10.89 17.15 -10.51
CA TYR A 36 9.78 16.22 -10.22
C TYR A 36 8.42 16.88 -10.43
N VAL A 37 8.24 18.13 -9.97
CA VAL A 37 6.99 18.89 -10.14
C VAL A 37 6.69 19.22 -11.60
N THR A 38 7.73 19.41 -12.41
CA THR A 38 7.61 19.70 -13.86
C THR A 38 7.62 18.44 -14.73
N ASP A 39 7.65 17.26 -14.12
CA ASP A 39 7.79 15.95 -14.80
C ASP A 39 9.01 15.86 -15.75
N THR A 40 10.04 16.68 -15.55
CA THR A 40 11.28 16.65 -16.36
C THR A 40 12.25 15.57 -15.90
N ASN A 41 12.16 15.18 -14.63
CA ASN A 41 12.85 14.04 -14.07
C ASN A 41 11.92 13.27 -13.13
N PHE A 42 12.16 11.98 -12.94
CA PHE A 42 11.40 11.16 -12.00
C PHE A 42 12.23 10.91 -10.73
N PRO A 43 11.65 10.99 -9.52
CA PRO A 43 12.35 10.64 -8.30
C PRO A 43 12.70 9.15 -8.30
N ARG A 44 13.83 8.81 -7.68
CA ARG A 44 14.13 7.41 -7.35
C ARG A 44 13.13 6.90 -6.31
N LEU A 45 13.00 5.58 -6.19
CA LEU A 45 11.99 4.95 -5.33
C LEU A 45 12.12 5.37 -3.86
N ASP A 46 13.34 5.48 -3.34
CA ASP A 46 13.62 5.94 -1.97
C ASP A 46 13.08 7.36 -1.74
N ILE A 47 13.40 8.30 -2.64
CA ILE A 47 12.92 9.68 -2.58
C ILE A 47 11.40 9.74 -2.76
N LEU A 48 10.84 8.92 -3.64
CA LEU A 48 9.39 8.87 -3.88
C LEU A 48 8.63 8.41 -2.62
N VAL A 49 9.15 7.42 -1.90
CA VAL A 49 8.57 6.96 -0.63
C VAL A 49 8.60 8.08 0.41
N GLU A 50 9.72 8.78 0.57
CA GLU A 50 9.81 9.92 1.50
C GLU A 50 8.86 11.06 1.12
N ILE A 51 8.75 11.39 -0.18
CA ILE A 51 7.78 12.37 -0.68
C ILE A 51 6.36 11.97 -0.27
N CYS A 52 5.98 10.71 -0.50
CA CYS A 52 4.66 10.20 -0.14
C CYS A 52 4.39 10.30 1.37
N GLN A 53 5.38 10.02 2.21
CA GLN A 53 5.27 10.14 3.67
C GLN A 53 5.13 11.60 4.12
N ILE A 54 5.93 12.51 3.57
CA ILE A 54 5.89 13.94 3.93
C ILE A 54 4.55 14.59 3.50
N LEU A 55 4.09 14.24 2.31
CA LEU A 55 2.91 14.83 1.69
C LEU A 55 1.60 14.07 1.99
N ASP A 56 1.65 12.99 2.77
CA ASP A 56 0.51 12.10 3.03
C ASP A 56 -0.20 11.69 1.72
N ILE A 57 0.59 11.14 0.79
CA ILE A 57 0.13 10.64 -0.50
C ILE A 57 0.14 9.12 -0.48
N ASP A 58 -1.00 8.51 -0.82
CA ASP A 58 -1.05 7.08 -1.11
C ASP A 58 -0.26 6.78 -2.39
N LEU A 59 0.76 5.93 -2.29
CA LEU A 59 1.65 5.60 -3.41
C LEU A 59 0.91 4.87 -4.54
N ASN A 60 -0.08 4.03 -4.23
CA ASN A 60 -0.89 3.35 -5.24
C ASN A 60 -1.70 4.38 -6.04
N HIS A 61 -2.31 5.33 -5.34
CA HIS A 61 -3.03 6.43 -5.97
C HIS A 61 -2.10 7.28 -6.85
N LEU A 62 -0.91 7.66 -6.34
CA LEU A 62 0.05 8.48 -7.07
C LEU A 62 0.54 7.82 -8.36
N LEU A 63 0.73 6.50 -8.32
CA LEU A 63 1.22 5.72 -9.46
C LEU A 63 0.11 5.16 -10.34
N ASN A 64 -1.16 5.48 -10.06
CA ASN A 64 -2.33 4.87 -10.69
C ASN A 64 -2.26 3.33 -10.69
N LEU A 65 -1.68 2.75 -9.64
CA LEU A 65 -1.81 1.34 -9.36
C LEU A 65 -3.26 1.15 -8.96
N GLN A 66 -4.11 0.79 -9.93
CA GLN A 66 -5.46 0.40 -9.62
C GLN A 66 -5.38 -0.75 -8.62
N ASN A 67 -6.24 -0.71 -7.61
CA ASN A 67 -6.57 -1.90 -6.84
C ASN A 67 -7.15 -2.90 -7.84
N HIS A 68 -6.30 -3.66 -8.54
CA HIS A 68 -6.69 -4.99 -8.93
C HIS A 68 -7.14 -5.61 -7.62
N GLU A 69 -8.36 -6.15 -7.59
CA GLU A 69 -8.99 -6.79 -6.44
C GLU A 69 -8.20 -8.00 -5.89
N ASN A 70 -6.90 -8.10 -6.15
CA ASN A 70 -5.94 -8.96 -5.50
C ASN A 70 -5.52 -8.39 -4.13
N MET A 71 -6.50 -8.08 -3.27
CA MET A 71 -6.26 -8.01 -1.83
C MET A 71 -5.72 -9.37 -1.31
N ASP A 72 -5.97 -10.45 -2.06
CA ASP A 72 -5.49 -11.82 -1.85
C ASP A 72 -3.96 -11.99 -1.84
N LEU A 73 -3.18 -10.96 -2.21
CA LEU A 73 -1.71 -11.05 -2.28
C LEU A 73 -0.98 -10.25 -1.18
N LEU A 74 -1.69 -9.45 -0.39
CA LEU A 74 -1.08 -8.66 0.69
C LEU A 74 -1.25 -9.37 2.02
N ILE A 75 -0.18 -10.00 2.51
CA ILE A 75 -0.15 -10.56 3.86
C ILE A 75 -0.15 -9.40 4.87
N GLN A 76 -1.27 -9.19 5.55
CA GLN A 76 -1.50 -8.03 6.43
C GLN A 76 -1.03 -8.25 7.87
N GLY A 77 -0.61 -9.47 8.24
CA GLY A 77 -0.16 -9.75 9.60
C GLY A 77 0.61 -11.06 9.79
N LYS A 78 1.25 -11.20 10.96
CA LYS A 78 2.06 -12.39 11.31
C LYS A 78 1.24 -13.67 11.35
N ASP A 79 -0.04 -13.60 11.70
CA ASP A 79 -0.90 -14.78 11.79
C ASP A 79 -1.38 -15.22 10.40
N GLU A 80 -1.70 -14.27 9.52
CA GLU A 80 -2.00 -14.54 8.11
C GLU A 80 -0.79 -15.17 7.40
N ALA A 81 0.42 -14.66 7.67
CA ALA A 81 1.66 -15.21 7.13
C ALA A 81 1.85 -16.70 7.50
N LYS A 82 1.52 -17.06 8.75
CA LYS A 82 1.59 -18.46 9.23
C LYS A 82 0.60 -19.35 8.50
N VAL A 83 -0.65 -18.89 8.34
CA VAL A 83 -1.70 -19.65 7.63
C VAL A 83 -1.29 -19.89 6.18
N ILE A 84 -0.81 -18.85 5.49
CA ILE A 84 -0.35 -18.96 4.10
C ILE A 84 0.85 -19.90 3.98
N HIS A 85 1.83 -19.81 4.90
CA HIS A 85 2.98 -20.71 4.92
C HIS A 85 2.54 -22.18 5.11
N PHE A 86 1.65 -22.42 6.06
CA PHE A 86 1.10 -23.75 6.31
C PHE A 86 0.36 -24.28 5.08
N MET A 87 -0.57 -23.50 4.50
CA MET A 87 -1.28 -23.87 3.28
C MET A 87 -0.33 -24.22 2.12
N ARG A 88 0.73 -23.44 1.91
CA ARG A 88 1.71 -23.69 0.85
C ARG A 88 2.47 -25.00 1.04
N SER A 89 2.68 -25.44 2.28
CA SER A 89 3.34 -26.71 2.60
C SER A 89 2.47 -27.96 2.37
N LEU A 90 1.15 -27.79 2.25
CA LEU A 90 0.20 -28.88 2.05
C LEU A 90 0.05 -29.29 0.57
N SER A 91 -0.27 -30.56 0.34
CA SER A 91 -0.72 -31.08 -0.96
C SER A 91 -2.13 -30.57 -1.30
N HIS A 92 -2.54 -30.74 -2.57
CA HIS A 92 -3.87 -30.31 -3.03
C HIS A 92 -5.01 -30.90 -2.18
N LYS A 93 -4.96 -32.20 -1.93
CA LYS A 93 -6.00 -32.91 -1.19
C LYS A 93 -6.07 -32.46 0.28
N GLU A 94 -4.92 -32.20 0.89
CA GLU A 94 -4.86 -31.67 2.26
C GLU A 94 -5.39 -30.23 2.34
N ARG A 95 -5.16 -29.42 1.31
CA ARG A 95 -5.73 -28.07 1.23
C ARG A 95 -7.25 -28.11 1.13
N GLU A 96 -7.82 -29.00 0.33
CA GLU A 96 -9.28 -29.16 0.23
C GLU A 96 -9.90 -29.49 1.59
N ILE A 97 -9.33 -30.46 2.31
CA ILE A 97 -9.78 -30.85 3.66
C ILE A 97 -9.67 -29.68 4.65
N LEU A 98 -8.56 -28.93 4.59
CA LEU A 98 -8.35 -27.75 5.43
C LEU A 98 -9.42 -26.68 5.15
N MET A 99 -9.73 -26.42 3.89
CA MET A 99 -10.74 -25.42 3.51
C MET A 99 -12.14 -25.79 4.01
N GLU A 100 -12.54 -27.06 3.88
CA GLU A 100 -13.82 -27.55 4.43
C GLU A 100 -13.90 -27.38 5.96
N SER A 101 -12.77 -27.62 6.64
CA SER A 101 -12.65 -27.49 8.10
C SER A 101 -12.74 -26.03 8.54
N ILE A 102 -12.08 -25.12 7.81
CA ILE A 102 -12.15 -23.66 8.04
C ILE A 102 -13.60 -23.19 7.85
N GLN A 103 -14.26 -23.60 6.77
CA GLN A 103 -15.64 -23.18 6.49
C GLN A 103 -16.62 -23.65 7.57
N SER A 104 -16.42 -24.87 8.08
CA SER A 104 -17.21 -25.40 9.19
C SER A 104 -16.99 -24.61 10.48
N SER A 105 -15.75 -24.23 10.75
CA SER A 105 -15.39 -23.42 11.93
C SER A 105 -16.00 -22.02 11.86
N ILE A 106 -15.98 -21.37 10.69
CA ILE A 106 -16.59 -20.05 10.47
C ILE A 106 -18.10 -20.10 10.77
N ARG A 107 -18.81 -21.09 10.22
CA ARG A 107 -20.25 -21.29 10.48
C ARG A 107 -20.58 -21.41 11.97
N ILE A 108 -19.72 -22.11 12.73
CA ILE A 108 -19.89 -22.26 14.18
C ILE A 108 -19.70 -20.92 14.89
N ILE A 109 -18.66 -20.16 14.51
CA ILE A 109 -18.36 -18.85 15.10
C ILE A 109 -19.50 -17.86 14.85
N GLU A 110 -20.05 -17.82 13.64
CA GLU A 110 -21.19 -16.98 13.28
C GLU A 110 -22.40 -17.31 14.15
N LYS A 111 -22.78 -18.58 14.23
CA LYS A 111 -23.90 -19.03 15.07
C LYS A 111 -23.71 -18.68 16.55
N MET A 112 -22.47 -18.75 17.06
CA MET A 112 -22.17 -18.36 18.44
C MET A 112 -22.27 -16.85 18.68
N ARG A 113 -22.07 -16.02 17.65
CA ARG A 113 -22.22 -14.56 17.73
C ARG A 113 -23.69 -14.19 17.82
N ASP A 114 -24.53 -14.80 16.99
CA ASP A 114 -25.98 -14.57 16.95
C ASP A 114 -26.70 -14.99 18.25
N LEU A 115 -26.11 -15.90 19.03
CA LEU A 115 -26.63 -16.33 20.34
C LEU A 115 -26.26 -15.37 21.49
N LYS A 116 -25.36 -14.41 21.24
CA LYS A 116 -24.89 -13.43 22.23
C LYS A 116 -25.51 -12.04 22.04
N GLU A 117 -26.28 -11.83 20.97
CA GLU A 117 -27.13 -10.66 20.72
C GLU A 117 -28.57 -10.92 21.19
#